data_AF-A0A3B9RY61-F1
#
_entry.id   AF-A0A3B9RY61-F1
#
_cell.length_a   1.000
_cell.length_b   1.000
_cell.length_c   1.000
_cell.angle_alpha   90.00
_cell.angle_beta   90.00
_cell.angle_gamma   90.00
#
_symmetry.space_group_name_H-M   'P 1'
#
loop_
_entity.id
_entity.type
_entity.pdbx_description
1 polymer ?
#
loop_
_entity_poly.entity_id
_entity_poly.type
_entity_poly.pdbx_seq_one_letter_code
_entity_poly.pdbx_strand_id
1 'polypeptide(L)'
;DLAFFSAGKGRSKEYVHHAVDAGTVVIDNSSAFRMNPEVPLVVPEINPHMAFKHNGIIANPNCSTIQMVVALNPLHKVATINRVIVSTYQSTSGAGAKGMKELLDQTRAFTNKDPLDVSVFPAQIAFNLFPHVDVFQENGYTREEMKMVNETQKIMDAPKMRISATCVRVPVLRAHSEAVWIETEDKLTAKEARGILENSPGIIVKDESVDGGYPMPWDADETTETYVGRIREDLSHPKGLTFWVVADQLYKGAALNSLQIAEVLTAG
;
A
#
# COMPACT_ATOMS: atom_id res chain seq x y z
N ASP A 1 -4.38 27.72 0.06
CA ASP A 1 -4.93 26.86 1.13
C ASP A 1 -4.29 25.47 1.14
N LEU A 2 -4.52 24.65 0.11
CA LEU A 2 -3.95 23.30 0.00
C LEU A 2 -3.22 23.09 -1.34
N ALA A 3 -2.16 22.27 -1.34
CA ALA A 3 -1.47 21.81 -2.55
C ALA A 3 -1.17 20.31 -2.51
N PHE A 4 -1.49 19.61 -3.58
CA PHE A 4 -1.21 18.18 -3.75
C PHE A 4 0.07 17.99 -4.57
N PHE A 5 1.07 17.33 -3.99
CA PHE A 5 2.34 17.08 -4.66
C PHE A 5 2.44 15.62 -5.08
N SER A 6 2.53 15.37 -6.39
CA SER A 6 2.73 14.04 -6.98
C SER A 6 3.75 14.09 -8.13
N ALA A 7 4.83 14.86 -7.93
CA ALA A 7 5.88 15.10 -8.93
C ALA A 7 7.20 14.34 -8.64
N GLY A 8 7.17 13.42 -7.68
CA GLY A 8 8.31 12.60 -7.27
C GLY A 8 9.25 13.26 -6.25
N LYS A 9 10.02 12.42 -5.56
CA LYS A 9 10.83 12.79 -4.38
C LYS A 9 11.75 13.99 -4.58
N GLY A 10 12.41 14.08 -5.73
CA GLY A 10 13.34 15.17 -6.03
C GLY A 10 12.65 16.52 -6.11
N ARG A 11 11.54 16.59 -6.85
CA ARG A 11 10.74 17.81 -6.97
C ARG A 11 10.07 18.19 -5.67
N SER A 12 9.61 17.22 -4.87
CA SER A 12 9.06 17.52 -3.56
C SER A 12 10.11 18.16 -2.63
N LYS A 13 11.35 17.67 -2.62
CA LYS A 13 12.43 18.32 -1.85
C LYS A 13 12.74 19.74 -2.33
N GLU A 14 12.67 19.97 -3.63
CA GLU A 14 12.96 21.27 -4.25
C GLU A 14 11.83 22.29 -4.01
N TYR A 15 10.55 21.92 -4.12
CA TYR A 15 9.45 22.90 -4.20
C TYR A 15 8.51 22.94 -2.99
N VAL A 16 8.46 21.90 -2.15
CA VAL A 16 7.47 21.86 -1.05
C VAL A 16 7.68 23.00 -0.05
N HIS A 17 8.92 23.31 0.30
CA HIS A 17 9.21 24.38 1.26
C HIS A 17 8.74 25.75 0.77
N HIS A 18 8.88 26.05 -0.53
CA HIS A 18 8.37 27.30 -1.10
C HIS A 18 6.84 27.45 -0.96
N ALA A 19 6.09 26.35 -1.11
CA ALA A 19 4.65 26.37 -0.91
C ALA A 19 4.27 26.59 0.57
N VAL A 20 5.01 25.95 1.48
CA VAL A 20 4.84 26.12 2.93
C VAL A 20 5.15 27.54 3.38
N ASP A 21 6.25 28.13 2.89
CA ASP A 21 6.65 29.51 3.17
C ASP A 21 5.60 30.53 2.67
N ALA A 22 4.88 30.19 1.60
CA ALA A 22 3.75 30.96 1.08
C ALA A 22 2.43 30.74 1.87
N GLY A 23 2.46 29.98 2.97
CA GLY A 23 1.30 29.70 3.81
C GLY A 23 0.38 28.57 3.31
N THR A 24 0.84 27.74 2.37
CA THR A 24 0.06 26.62 1.84
C THR A 24 0.35 25.34 2.60
N VAL A 25 -0.71 24.58 2.92
CA VAL A 25 -0.55 23.22 3.45
C VAL A 25 -0.35 22.24 2.30
N VAL A 26 0.73 21.47 2.36
CA VAL A 26 1.13 20.53 1.31
C VAL A 26 0.81 19.09 1.72
N ILE A 27 0.12 18.36 0.85
CA ILE A 27 -0.05 16.90 0.94
C ILE A 27 0.87 16.27 -0.11
N ASP A 28 1.98 15.66 0.34
CA ASP A 28 3.03 15.12 -0.54
C ASP A 28 2.91 13.60 -0.71
N ASN A 29 2.65 13.14 -1.93
CA ASN A 29 2.57 11.74 -2.33
C ASN A 29 3.93 11.10 -2.65
N SER A 30 5.03 11.82 -2.41
CA SER A 30 6.37 11.29 -2.56
C SER A 30 6.90 10.64 -1.27
N SER A 31 8.02 9.94 -1.37
CA SER A 31 8.75 9.42 -0.20
C SER A 31 9.69 10.44 0.46
N ALA A 32 9.62 11.73 0.08
CA ALA A 32 10.56 12.75 0.56
C ALA A 32 10.49 12.99 2.07
N PHE A 33 9.28 13.03 2.62
CA PHE A 33 9.03 13.49 3.99
C PHE A 33 8.41 12.44 4.91
N ARG A 34 8.05 11.26 4.40
CA ARG A 34 7.30 10.22 5.15
C ARG A 34 7.92 9.84 6.49
N MET A 35 9.26 9.74 6.54
CA MET A 35 10.00 9.38 7.76
C MET A 35 10.60 10.58 8.52
N ASN A 36 10.31 11.81 8.12
CA ASN A 36 10.66 12.97 8.92
C ASN A 36 9.84 12.96 10.22
N PRO A 37 10.45 13.09 11.42
CA PRO A 37 9.71 13.10 12.69
C PRO A 37 8.73 14.26 12.81
N GLU A 38 8.99 15.40 12.16
CA GLU A 38 8.16 16.61 12.21
C GLU A 38 7.02 16.63 11.18
N VAL A 39 6.93 15.61 10.32
CA VAL A 39 5.90 15.51 9.26
C VAL A 39 4.97 14.34 9.55
N PRO A 40 3.67 14.55 9.76
CA PRO A 40 2.73 13.46 9.96
C PRO A 40 2.60 12.61 8.69
N LEU A 41 2.52 11.29 8.88
CA LEU A 41 2.26 10.30 7.83
C LEU A 41 0.86 9.74 8.06
N VAL A 42 -0.08 10.06 7.16
CA VAL A 42 -1.51 9.97 7.47
C VAL A 42 -2.24 8.98 6.57
N VAL A 43 -3.03 8.11 7.20
CA VAL A 43 -4.09 7.33 6.58
C VAL A 43 -5.39 7.69 7.31
N PRO A 44 -6.35 8.38 6.66
CA PRO A 44 -7.53 8.91 7.32
C PRO A 44 -8.37 7.88 8.09
N GLU A 45 -8.41 6.63 7.66
CA GLU A 45 -9.12 5.55 8.39
C GLU A 45 -8.41 5.11 9.70
N ILE A 46 -7.17 5.54 9.93
CA ILE A 46 -6.30 5.03 10.99
C ILE A 46 -5.95 6.13 11.98
N ASN A 47 -5.35 7.21 11.50
CA ASN A 47 -4.78 8.28 12.32
C ASN A 47 -5.16 9.68 11.81
N PRO A 48 -6.46 9.97 11.56
CA PRO A 48 -6.89 11.24 10.95
C PRO A 48 -6.49 12.46 11.77
N HIS A 49 -6.49 12.33 13.10
CA HIS A 49 -6.08 13.37 14.04
C HIS A 49 -4.62 13.86 13.84
N MET A 50 -3.76 13.04 13.22
CA MET A 50 -2.39 13.44 12.91
C MET A 50 -2.31 14.47 11.79
N ALA A 51 -3.34 14.57 10.93
CA ALA A 51 -3.41 15.59 9.89
C ALA A 51 -3.31 17.00 10.48
N PHE A 52 -3.90 17.24 11.66
CA PHE A 52 -3.89 18.55 12.34
C PHE A 52 -2.59 18.87 13.10
N LYS A 53 -1.65 17.92 13.20
CA LYS A 53 -0.34 18.13 13.84
C LYS A 53 0.75 18.53 12.83
N HIS A 54 0.35 18.93 11.64
CA HIS A 54 1.27 19.28 10.54
C HIS A 54 1.91 20.65 10.75
N ASN A 55 3.16 20.79 10.31
CA ASN A 55 3.87 22.08 10.22
C ASN A 55 3.91 22.56 8.76
N GLY A 56 2.73 22.62 8.12
CA GLY A 56 2.59 22.93 6.70
C GLY A 56 2.78 21.76 5.72
N ILE A 57 3.30 20.61 6.17
CA ILE A 57 3.50 19.42 5.32
C ILE A 57 2.80 18.22 5.95
N ILE A 58 2.07 17.46 5.15
CA ILE A 58 1.55 16.13 5.48
C ILE A 58 2.06 15.16 4.41
N ALA A 59 2.59 14.01 4.83
CA ALA A 59 3.05 12.99 3.91
C ALA A 59 1.94 11.96 3.64
N ASN A 60 1.71 11.66 2.37
CA ASN A 60 0.86 10.57 1.93
C ASN A 60 1.71 9.27 1.80
N PRO A 61 1.28 8.14 2.39
CA PRO A 61 2.11 6.94 2.47
C PRO A 61 2.31 6.18 1.15
N ASN A 62 3.12 5.13 1.21
CA ASN A 62 3.31 4.16 0.15
C ASN A 62 2.01 3.39 -0.12
N CYS A 63 1.72 3.14 -1.39
CA CYS A 63 0.48 2.50 -1.82
C CYS A 63 0.26 1.09 -1.25
N SER A 64 1.29 0.23 -1.26
CA SER A 64 1.24 -1.09 -0.62
C SER A 64 1.04 -0.97 0.89
N THR A 65 1.69 0.01 1.52
CA THR A 65 1.48 0.25 2.95
C THR A 65 0.04 0.61 3.25
N ILE A 66 -0.58 1.54 2.51
CA ILE A 66 -1.96 2.02 2.73
C ILE A 66 -2.95 0.85 2.77
N GLN A 67 -2.98 0.02 1.72
CA GLN A 67 -3.92 -1.10 1.67
C GLN A 67 -3.71 -2.10 2.81
N MET A 68 -2.44 -2.37 3.16
CA MET A 68 -2.10 -3.28 4.23
C MET A 68 -2.59 -2.74 5.57
N VAL A 69 -2.27 -1.47 5.89
CA VAL A 69 -2.64 -0.90 7.19
C VAL A 69 -4.14 -0.65 7.33
N VAL A 70 -4.86 -0.38 6.24
CA VAL A 70 -6.32 -0.31 6.24
C VAL A 70 -6.92 -1.65 6.68
N ALA A 71 -6.40 -2.78 6.18
CA ALA A 71 -6.83 -4.11 6.60
C ALA A 71 -6.34 -4.49 8.02
N LEU A 72 -5.11 -4.13 8.39
CA LEU A 72 -4.51 -4.50 9.67
C LEU A 72 -5.10 -3.73 10.86
N ASN A 73 -5.34 -2.43 10.71
CA ASN A 73 -5.71 -1.55 11.81
C ASN A 73 -6.97 -1.98 12.58
N PRO A 74 -8.10 -2.33 11.95
CA PRO A 74 -9.28 -2.75 12.70
C PRO A 74 -9.05 -4.07 13.46
N LEU A 75 -8.24 -4.99 12.91
CA LEU A 75 -7.84 -6.21 13.61
C LEU A 75 -6.90 -5.90 14.79
N HIS A 76 -5.92 -5.02 14.57
CA HIS A 76 -4.94 -4.61 15.59
C HIS A 76 -5.60 -3.97 16.82
N LYS A 77 -6.67 -3.21 16.63
CA LYS A 77 -7.44 -2.59 17.72
C LYS A 77 -8.16 -3.60 18.62
N VAL A 78 -8.49 -4.78 18.09
CA VAL A 78 -9.19 -5.84 18.84
C VAL A 78 -8.20 -6.86 19.42
N ALA A 79 -7.20 -7.26 18.62
CA ALA A 79 -6.14 -8.16 19.02
C ALA A 79 -4.80 -7.59 18.54
N THR A 80 -3.98 -7.10 19.48
CA THR A 80 -2.69 -6.47 19.18
C THR A 80 -1.85 -7.35 18.28
N ILE A 81 -1.54 -6.84 17.08
CA ILE A 81 -0.66 -7.51 16.11
C ILE A 81 0.79 -7.28 16.53
N ASN A 82 1.53 -8.37 16.77
CA ASN A 82 2.95 -8.31 17.16
C ASN A 82 3.90 -8.60 15.99
N ARG A 83 3.41 -9.30 14.96
CA ARG A 83 4.19 -9.64 13.76
C ARG A 83 3.34 -9.63 12.50
N VAL A 84 3.93 -9.16 11.40
CA VAL A 84 3.39 -9.21 10.05
C VAL A 84 4.43 -9.83 9.13
N ILE A 85 4.01 -10.79 8.30
CA ILE A 85 4.75 -11.27 7.14
C ILE A 85 3.89 -10.98 5.92
N VAL A 86 4.46 -10.32 4.92
CA VAL A 86 3.72 -9.95 3.71
C VAL A 86 4.52 -10.24 2.46
N SER A 87 3.87 -10.86 1.48
CA SER A 87 4.38 -10.99 0.11
C SER A 87 3.47 -10.21 -0.81
N THR A 88 4.03 -9.23 -1.51
CA THR A 88 3.28 -8.36 -2.40
C THR A 88 3.38 -8.83 -3.85
N TYR A 89 2.31 -8.55 -4.59
CA TYR A 89 2.12 -8.81 -6.01
C TYR A 89 1.76 -7.47 -6.62
N GLN A 90 2.78 -6.63 -6.81
CA GLN A 90 2.58 -5.25 -7.23
C GLN A 90 2.44 -5.17 -8.76
N SER A 91 1.41 -4.47 -9.23
CA SER A 91 1.16 -4.19 -10.64
C SER A 91 2.14 -3.19 -11.25
N THR A 92 2.17 -3.13 -12.58
CA THR A 92 3.09 -2.31 -13.37
C THR A 92 2.81 -0.81 -13.33
N SER A 93 1.59 -0.40 -12.98
CA SER A 93 1.23 0.99 -12.67
C SER A 93 2.06 1.62 -11.55
N GLY A 94 2.62 0.83 -10.63
CA GLY A 94 3.55 1.32 -9.61
C GLY A 94 4.86 1.87 -10.17
N ALA A 95 5.23 1.48 -11.39
CA ALA A 95 6.34 2.06 -12.16
C ALA A 95 5.87 3.21 -13.09
N GLY A 96 4.65 3.72 -12.89
CA GLY A 96 4.03 4.77 -13.66
C GLY A 96 3.51 4.33 -15.03
N ALA A 97 3.03 5.29 -15.81
CA ALA A 97 2.44 5.05 -17.14
C ALA A 97 3.38 4.32 -18.10
N LYS A 98 4.70 4.55 -17.99
CA LYS A 98 5.70 3.86 -18.79
C LYS A 98 5.77 2.36 -18.46
N GLY A 99 5.66 1.99 -17.19
CA GLY A 99 5.65 0.58 -16.77
C GLY A 99 4.44 -0.19 -17.32
N MET A 100 3.25 0.42 -17.25
CA MET A 100 2.06 -0.17 -17.87
C MET A 100 2.20 -0.30 -19.39
N LYS A 101 2.75 0.73 -20.05
CA LYS A 101 2.99 0.72 -21.49
C LYS A 101 3.95 -0.41 -21.89
N GLU A 102 5.05 -0.59 -21.15
CA GLU A 102 6.02 -1.66 -21.41
C GLU A 102 5.39 -3.05 -21.30
N LEU A 103 4.55 -3.29 -20.29
CA LEU A 103 3.84 -4.57 -20.19
C LEU A 103 2.94 -4.83 -21.42
N LEU A 104 2.19 -3.83 -21.86
CA LEU A 104 1.32 -3.94 -23.03
C LEU A 104 2.13 -4.20 -24.31
N ASP A 105 3.23 -3.48 -24.49
CA ASP A 105 4.08 -3.60 -25.67
C ASP A 105 4.81 -4.94 -25.71
N GLN A 106 5.39 -5.40 -24.59
CA GLN A 106 5.97 -6.73 -24.49
C GLN A 106 4.93 -7.83 -24.74
N THR A 107 3.71 -7.67 -24.23
CA THR A 107 2.63 -8.65 -24.47
C THR A 107 2.27 -8.72 -25.96
N ARG A 108 2.16 -7.59 -26.66
CA ARG A 108 1.89 -7.55 -28.10
C ARG A 108 3.04 -8.15 -28.91
N ALA A 109 4.28 -7.76 -28.60
CA ALA A 109 5.47 -8.28 -29.26
C ALA A 109 5.55 -9.81 -29.10
N PHE A 110 5.26 -10.34 -27.91
CA PHE A 110 5.20 -11.78 -27.68
C PHE A 110 4.15 -12.47 -28.58
N THR A 111 2.95 -11.90 -28.69
CA THR A 111 1.89 -12.44 -29.59
C THR A 111 2.33 -12.46 -31.05
N ASN A 112 3.07 -11.45 -31.48
CA ASN A 112 3.58 -11.33 -32.85
C ASN A 112 4.88 -12.12 -33.11
N LYS A 113 5.50 -12.69 -32.06
CA LYS A 113 6.86 -13.28 -32.09
C LYS A 113 7.95 -12.26 -32.45
N ASP A 114 7.71 -10.99 -32.13
CA ASP A 114 8.70 -9.93 -32.24
C ASP A 114 9.66 -9.96 -31.04
N PRO A 115 10.87 -9.38 -31.14
CA PRO A 115 11.76 -9.20 -30.00
C PRO A 115 11.09 -8.39 -28.89
N LEU A 116 11.28 -8.80 -27.63
CA LEU A 116 10.78 -8.07 -26.47
C LEU A 116 11.74 -6.93 -26.10
N ASP A 117 11.23 -5.71 -26.02
CA ASP A 117 11.98 -4.55 -25.56
C ASP A 117 11.85 -4.40 -24.03
N VAL A 118 12.98 -4.22 -23.35
CA VAL A 118 13.08 -4.07 -21.89
C VAL A 118 13.74 -2.72 -21.62
N SER A 119 12.96 -1.75 -21.18
CA SER A 119 13.39 -0.34 -21.13
C SER A 119 13.12 0.36 -19.80
N VAL A 120 12.02 0.01 -19.13
CA VAL A 120 11.54 0.58 -17.87
C VAL A 120 11.89 -0.34 -16.72
N PHE A 121 11.68 -1.64 -16.90
CA PHE A 121 11.98 -2.65 -15.89
C PHE A 121 13.40 -3.21 -16.07
N PRO A 122 14.02 -3.76 -15.00
CA PRO A 122 15.35 -4.35 -15.10
C PRO A 122 15.37 -5.68 -15.88
N ALA A 123 14.20 -6.27 -16.11
CA ALA A 123 14.02 -7.53 -16.83
C ALA A 123 12.64 -7.53 -17.50
N GLN A 124 12.41 -8.50 -18.40
CA GLN A 124 11.10 -8.75 -18.99
C GLN A 124 10.01 -8.82 -17.92
N ILE A 125 8.91 -8.09 -18.11
CA ILE A 125 7.76 -8.11 -17.22
C ILE A 125 6.63 -8.99 -17.78
N ALA A 126 6.41 -9.01 -19.10
CA ALA A 126 5.37 -9.86 -19.68
C ALA A 126 5.63 -11.33 -19.36
N PHE A 127 4.63 -12.02 -18.81
CA PHE A 127 4.70 -13.44 -18.43
C PHE A 127 5.83 -13.78 -17.43
N ASN A 128 6.27 -12.82 -16.62
CA ASN A 128 7.37 -13.02 -15.68
C ASN A 128 7.09 -12.36 -14.33
N LEU A 129 7.81 -12.79 -13.31
CA LEU A 129 7.83 -12.19 -11.97
C LEU A 129 9.28 -11.82 -11.66
N PHE A 130 9.52 -10.67 -11.04
CA PHE A 130 10.83 -10.41 -10.46
C PHE A 130 10.72 -9.84 -9.04
N PRO A 131 11.42 -10.45 -8.06
CA PRO A 131 11.34 -10.10 -6.64
C PRO A 131 12.26 -8.92 -6.30
N HIS A 132 12.11 -7.82 -7.04
CA HIS A 132 12.92 -6.61 -6.87
C HIS A 132 12.08 -5.39 -7.23
N VAL A 133 11.65 -4.65 -6.21
CA VAL A 133 10.98 -3.37 -6.38
C VAL A 133 11.79 -2.28 -5.71
N ASP A 134 12.02 -1.19 -6.43
CA ASP A 134 12.88 -0.10 -5.98
C ASP A 134 14.34 -0.58 -5.89
N VAL A 135 15.20 -0.02 -5.04
CA VAL A 135 16.63 -0.36 -4.94
C VAL A 135 16.96 -1.22 -3.73
N PHE A 136 17.91 -2.16 -3.86
CA PHE A 136 18.45 -2.91 -2.73
C PHE A 136 19.07 -2.00 -1.65
N GLN A 137 19.04 -2.47 -0.40
CA GLN A 137 19.63 -1.87 0.79
C GLN A 137 20.71 -2.80 1.35
N GLU A 138 21.55 -2.30 2.26
CA GLU A 138 22.69 -3.05 2.82
C GLU A 138 22.27 -4.31 3.58
N ASN A 139 21.05 -4.35 4.14
CA ASN A 139 20.49 -5.48 4.87
C ASN A 139 19.89 -6.58 3.97
N GLY A 140 19.99 -6.44 2.64
CA GLY A 140 19.45 -7.39 1.67
C GLY A 140 17.98 -7.17 1.29
N TYR A 141 17.25 -6.33 2.03
CA TYR A 141 15.91 -5.88 1.63
C TYR A 141 16.00 -4.82 0.53
N THR A 142 14.89 -4.60 -0.16
CA THR A 142 14.68 -3.48 -1.06
C THR A 142 14.11 -2.27 -0.33
N ARG A 143 14.23 -1.09 -0.93
CA ARG A 143 13.65 0.14 -0.39
C ARG A 143 12.13 0.07 -0.32
N GLU A 144 11.47 -0.66 -1.22
CA GLU A 144 10.02 -0.87 -1.16
C GLU A 144 9.61 -1.68 0.06
N GLU A 145 10.33 -2.76 0.35
CA GLU A 145 10.09 -3.59 1.55
C GLU A 145 10.31 -2.78 2.83
N MET A 146 11.36 -1.96 2.87
CA MET A 146 11.63 -1.09 4.01
C MET A 146 10.58 0.03 4.18
N LYS A 147 9.90 0.48 3.11
CA LYS A 147 8.75 1.40 3.25
C LYS A 147 7.62 0.71 4.00
N MET A 148 7.26 -0.52 3.62
CA MET A 148 6.21 -1.27 4.32
C MET A 148 6.52 -1.47 5.80
N VAL A 149 7.78 -1.74 6.16
CA VAL A 149 8.19 -1.85 7.57
C VAL A 149 8.04 -0.52 8.30
N ASN A 150 8.74 0.51 7.83
CA ASN A 150 8.90 1.77 8.56
C ASN A 150 7.61 2.59 8.58
N GLU A 151 6.89 2.64 7.46
CA GLU A 151 5.67 3.42 7.33
C GLU A 151 4.53 2.80 8.14
N THR A 152 4.37 1.46 8.15
CA THR A 152 3.37 0.78 9.01
C THR A 152 3.58 1.07 10.48
N GLN A 153 4.82 0.95 10.97
CA GLN A 153 5.14 1.25 12.37
C GLN A 153 4.78 2.69 12.76
N LYS A 154 5.02 3.66 11.87
CA LYS A 154 4.69 5.07 12.09
C LYS A 154 3.18 5.35 12.02
N ILE A 155 2.48 4.80 11.02
CA ILE A 155 1.05 5.07 10.80
C ILE A 155 0.20 4.45 11.92
N MET A 156 0.52 3.22 12.32
CA MET A 156 -0.23 2.47 13.33
C MET A 156 0.23 2.75 14.77
N ASP A 157 1.19 3.67 14.96
CA ASP A 157 1.82 3.96 16.26
C ASP A 157 2.31 2.69 16.98
N ALA A 158 2.94 1.79 16.22
CA ALA A 158 3.32 0.45 16.65
C ALA A 158 4.82 0.19 16.42
N PRO A 159 5.73 0.92 17.08
CA PRO A 159 7.18 0.87 16.80
C PRO A 159 7.83 -0.49 17.07
N LYS A 160 7.16 -1.36 17.84
CA LYS A 160 7.65 -2.72 18.17
C LYS A 160 7.07 -3.81 17.25
N MET A 161 6.16 -3.46 16.33
CA MET A 161 5.57 -4.43 15.40
C MET A 161 6.66 -4.97 14.47
N ARG A 162 6.85 -6.30 14.50
CA ARG A 162 7.87 -6.97 13.70
C ARG A 162 7.32 -7.21 12.30
N ILE A 163 7.94 -6.66 11.26
CA ILE A 163 7.42 -6.75 9.89
C ILE A 163 8.50 -7.34 8.99
N SER A 164 8.15 -8.31 8.17
CA SER A 164 8.98 -8.80 7.07
C SER A 164 8.18 -8.75 5.78
N ALA A 165 8.65 -7.97 4.81
CA ALA A 165 8.02 -7.81 3.51
C ALA A 165 8.88 -8.43 2.41
N THR A 166 8.23 -8.99 1.38
CA THR A 166 8.84 -9.33 0.11
C THR A 166 8.07 -8.66 -1.01
N CYS A 167 8.75 -7.86 -1.83
CA CYS A 167 8.09 -7.07 -2.88
C CYS A 167 8.38 -7.61 -4.28
N VAL A 168 7.33 -8.11 -4.94
CA VAL A 168 7.42 -8.71 -6.28
C VAL A 168 6.62 -7.90 -7.27
N ARG A 169 7.23 -7.53 -8.41
CA ARG A 169 6.51 -6.95 -9.55
C ARG A 169 5.90 -8.09 -10.38
N VAL A 170 4.62 -7.94 -10.73
CA VAL A 170 3.85 -8.97 -11.45
C VAL A 170 3.23 -8.38 -12.73
N PRO A 171 2.89 -9.20 -13.75
CA PRO A 171 2.39 -8.74 -15.04
C PRO A 171 0.90 -8.39 -14.97
N VAL A 172 0.55 -7.52 -14.03
CA VAL A 172 -0.79 -6.95 -13.83
C VAL A 172 -0.70 -5.48 -14.15
N LEU A 173 -1.69 -4.92 -14.85
CA LEU A 173 -1.69 -3.51 -15.23
C LEU A 173 -1.85 -2.61 -14.01
N ARG A 174 -2.89 -2.89 -13.22
CA ARG A 174 -3.37 -2.04 -12.14
C ARG A 174 -3.96 -2.88 -11.00
N ALA A 175 -4.03 -2.29 -9.81
CA ALA A 175 -4.25 -2.89 -8.50
C ALA A 175 -3.06 -3.71 -7.97
N HIS A 176 -2.74 -3.53 -6.69
CA HIS A 176 -1.74 -4.33 -5.98
C HIS A 176 -2.45 -5.44 -5.21
N SER A 177 -1.75 -6.53 -4.97
CA SER A 177 -2.25 -7.58 -4.09
C SER A 177 -1.21 -8.04 -3.09
N GLU A 178 -1.66 -8.53 -1.94
CA GLU A 178 -0.79 -8.86 -0.82
C GLU A 178 -1.31 -10.11 -0.12
N ALA A 179 -0.43 -11.11 -0.01
CA ALA A 179 -0.65 -12.24 0.89
C ALA A 179 -0.06 -11.87 2.25
N VAL A 180 -0.91 -11.80 3.27
CA VAL A 180 -0.56 -11.30 4.60
C VAL A 180 -0.74 -12.42 5.62
N TRP A 181 0.24 -12.55 6.51
CA TRP A 181 0.19 -13.35 7.73
C TRP A 181 0.43 -12.43 8.91
N ILE A 182 -0.36 -12.58 9.96
CA ILE A 182 -0.21 -11.84 11.21
C ILE A 182 -0.16 -12.80 12.39
N GLU A 183 0.61 -12.43 13.40
CA GLU A 183 0.57 -13.05 14.73
C GLU A 183 0.03 -12.01 15.72
N THR A 184 -1.00 -12.38 16.48
CA THR A 184 -1.64 -11.53 17.48
C THR A 184 -1.28 -11.95 18.91
N GLU A 185 -1.38 -11.01 19.85
CA GLU A 185 -1.19 -11.29 21.29
C GLU A 185 -2.26 -12.24 21.84
N ASP A 186 -3.51 -12.01 21.46
CA ASP A 186 -4.67 -12.86 21.77
C ASP A 186 -5.19 -13.58 20.53
N LYS A 187 -5.83 -14.73 20.71
CA LYS A 187 -6.41 -15.48 19.60
C LYS A 187 -7.54 -14.66 18.98
N LEU A 188 -7.44 -14.41 17.68
CA LEU A 188 -8.53 -13.91 16.86
C LEU A 188 -8.91 -15.00 15.85
N THR A 189 -10.16 -15.45 15.88
CA THR A 189 -10.65 -16.46 14.93
C THR A 189 -10.89 -15.83 13.55
N ALA A 190 -10.87 -16.64 12.49
CA ALA A 190 -11.16 -16.15 11.15
C ALA A 190 -12.58 -15.55 11.03
N LYS A 191 -13.54 -16.10 11.78
CA LYS A 191 -14.92 -15.61 11.83
C LYS A 191 -15.01 -14.23 12.48
N GLU A 192 -14.32 -14.01 13.60
CA GLU A 192 -14.27 -12.71 14.26
C GLU A 192 -13.56 -11.68 13.38
N ALA A 193 -12.41 -12.04 12.81
CA ALA A 193 -11.65 -11.18 11.91
C ALA A 193 -12.48 -10.74 10.70
N ARG A 194 -13.22 -11.68 10.07
CA ARG A 194 -14.16 -11.36 9.00
C ARG A 194 -15.20 -10.34 9.45
N GLY A 195 -15.87 -10.57 10.58
CA GLY A 195 -16.90 -9.67 11.07
C GLY A 195 -16.35 -8.26 11.37
N ILE A 196 -15.13 -8.16 11.90
CA ILE A 196 -14.45 -6.87 12.09
C ILE A 196 -14.23 -6.16 10.75
N LEU A 197 -13.69 -6.88 9.76
CA LEU A 197 -13.38 -6.33 8.44
C LEU A 197 -14.62 -5.92 7.66
N GLU A 198 -15.71 -6.70 7.71
CA GLU A 198 -17.00 -6.39 7.07
C GLU A 198 -17.63 -5.10 7.62
N ASN A 199 -17.38 -4.78 8.90
CA ASN A 199 -17.89 -3.57 9.55
C ASN A 199 -16.89 -2.40 9.50
N SER A 200 -15.74 -2.56 8.85
CA SER A 200 -14.69 -1.54 8.78
C SER A 200 -14.88 -0.62 7.57
N PRO A 201 -14.86 0.71 7.73
CA PRO A 201 -15.02 1.65 6.62
C PRO A 201 -13.96 1.46 5.53
N GLY A 202 -14.39 1.51 4.27
CA GLY A 202 -13.49 1.40 3.11
C GLY A 202 -12.99 -0.02 2.82
N ILE A 203 -13.49 -1.04 3.54
CA ILE A 203 -13.16 -2.45 3.31
C ILE A 203 -14.35 -3.18 2.69
N ILE A 204 -14.09 -3.96 1.64
CA ILE A 204 -15.05 -4.90 1.05
C ILE A 204 -14.53 -6.32 1.25
N VAL A 205 -15.29 -7.15 1.97
CA VAL A 205 -14.92 -8.56 2.16
C VAL A 205 -15.52 -9.40 1.02
N LYS A 206 -14.65 -10.07 0.26
CA LYS A 206 -15.01 -11.07 -0.75
C LYS A 206 -14.28 -12.36 -0.38
N ASP A 207 -14.95 -13.26 0.32
CA ASP A 207 -14.28 -14.41 0.92
C ASP A 207 -15.17 -15.65 0.94
N GLU A 208 -15.59 -16.09 -0.23
CA GLU A 208 -16.33 -17.33 -0.41
C GLU A 208 -15.37 -18.46 -0.77
N SER A 209 -15.57 -19.64 -0.19
CA SER A 209 -14.76 -20.83 -0.47
C SER A 209 -15.22 -21.54 -1.75
N VAL A 210 -15.32 -20.78 -2.83
CA VAL A 210 -15.72 -21.21 -4.19
C VAL A 210 -14.80 -20.58 -5.23
N ASP A 211 -14.81 -21.11 -6.46
CA ASP A 211 -14.01 -20.56 -7.56
C ASP A 211 -14.38 -19.11 -7.85
N GLY A 212 -13.40 -18.21 -7.85
CA GLY A 212 -13.60 -16.77 -8.03
C GLY A 212 -14.22 -16.04 -6.82
N GLY A 213 -14.46 -16.73 -5.70
CA GLY A 213 -15.04 -16.19 -4.47
C GLY A 213 -14.13 -15.27 -3.64
N TYR A 214 -13.01 -14.81 -4.19
CA TYR A 214 -11.98 -14.01 -3.51
C TYR A 214 -11.57 -12.80 -4.38
N PRO A 215 -11.00 -11.72 -3.80
CA PRO A 215 -10.71 -10.54 -4.57
C PRO A 215 -9.48 -10.75 -5.45
N MET A 216 -9.56 -10.23 -6.66
CA MET A 216 -8.50 -10.24 -7.66
C MET A 216 -8.19 -8.80 -8.07
N PRO A 217 -6.99 -8.51 -8.61
CA PRO A 217 -6.66 -7.17 -9.11
C PRO A 217 -7.74 -6.57 -10.02
N TRP A 218 -8.38 -7.39 -10.85
CA TRP A 218 -9.44 -6.98 -11.76
C TRP A 218 -10.72 -6.51 -11.05
N ASP A 219 -11.02 -7.04 -9.87
CA ASP A 219 -12.18 -6.60 -9.07
C ASP A 219 -11.94 -5.21 -8.44
N ALA A 220 -10.68 -4.85 -8.23
CA ALA A 220 -10.27 -3.62 -7.55
C ALA A 220 -9.80 -2.52 -8.52
N ASP A 221 -9.77 -2.78 -9.82
CA ASP A 221 -9.32 -1.78 -10.79
C ASP A 221 -10.31 -0.61 -10.84
N GLU A 222 -9.78 0.61 -10.67
CA GLU A 222 -10.55 1.86 -10.65
C GLU A 222 -11.62 1.95 -9.55
N THR A 223 -11.46 1.20 -8.46
CA THR A 223 -12.30 1.30 -7.26
C THR A 223 -11.57 2.03 -6.14
N THR A 224 -12.32 2.40 -5.10
CA THR A 224 -11.84 3.22 -3.97
C THR A 224 -11.62 2.42 -2.69
N GLU A 225 -12.11 1.19 -2.68
CA GLU A 225 -12.16 0.28 -1.55
C GLU A 225 -10.91 -0.61 -1.48
N THR A 226 -10.62 -1.09 -0.27
CA THR A 226 -9.66 -2.16 -0.05
C THR A 226 -10.40 -3.48 0.08
N TYR A 227 -10.14 -4.42 -0.81
CA TYR A 227 -10.78 -5.72 -0.81
C TYR A 227 -9.99 -6.71 0.02
N VAL A 228 -10.68 -7.47 0.87
CA VAL A 228 -10.06 -8.49 1.70
C VAL A 228 -10.75 -9.83 1.49
N GLY A 229 -9.96 -10.90 1.38
CA GLY A 229 -10.48 -12.25 1.28
C GLY A 229 -9.48 -13.30 1.73
N ARG A 230 -9.79 -14.57 1.46
CA ARG A 230 -9.02 -15.73 1.90
C ARG A 230 -8.73 -15.72 3.40
N ILE A 231 -9.65 -15.24 4.22
CA ILE A 231 -9.44 -15.04 5.66
C ILE A 231 -9.50 -16.40 6.35
N ARG A 232 -8.41 -16.80 6.99
CA ARG A 232 -8.31 -18.10 7.67
C ARG A 232 -7.33 -18.04 8.83
N GLU A 233 -7.54 -18.93 9.77
CA GLU A 233 -6.56 -19.18 10.84
C GLU A 233 -5.28 -19.76 10.23
N ASP A 234 -4.13 -19.28 10.70
CA ASP A 234 -2.85 -19.83 10.29
C ASP A 234 -2.64 -21.18 10.96
N LEU A 235 -2.36 -22.21 10.15
CA LEU A 235 -2.07 -23.55 10.63
C LEU A 235 -0.71 -23.64 11.34
N SER A 236 0.21 -22.72 11.05
CA SER A 236 1.58 -22.74 11.57
C SER A 236 1.73 -22.02 12.92
N HIS A 237 0.75 -21.21 13.32
CA HIS A 237 0.80 -20.44 14.56
C HIS A 237 -0.57 -20.42 15.26
N PRO A 238 -0.66 -20.81 16.54
CA PRO A 238 -1.95 -20.95 17.23
C PRO A 238 -2.74 -19.64 17.31
N LYS A 239 -2.06 -18.49 17.31
CA LYS A 239 -2.65 -17.13 17.31
C LYS A 239 -2.36 -16.39 16.00
N GLY A 240 -2.25 -17.13 14.90
CA GLY A 240 -2.00 -16.56 13.59
C GLY A 240 -3.28 -16.46 12.75
N LEU A 241 -3.31 -15.44 11.90
CA LEU A 241 -4.31 -15.26 10.85
C LEU A 241 -3.60 -14.98 9.53
N THR A 242 -4.19 -15.44 8.43
CA THR A 242 -3.72 -15.09 7.09
C THR A 242 -4.89 -14.72 6.20
N PHE A 243 -4.67 -13.73 5.35
CA PHE A 243 -5.66 -13.16 4.45
C PHE A 243 -4.98 -12.55 3.24
N TRP A 244 -5.79 -12.20 2.25
CA TRP A 244 -5.41 -11.65 0.97
C TRP A 244 -6.02 -10.25 0.83
N VAL A 245 -5.21 -9.26 0.47
CA VAL A 245 -5.62 -7.87 0.33
C VAL A 245 -5.40 -7.41 -1.11
N VAL A 246 -6.36 -6.69 -1.68
CA VAL A 246 -6.27 -6.10 -3.02
C VAL A 246 -6.81 -4.67 -3.00
N ALA A 247 -6.09 -3.72 -3.59
CA ALA A 247 -6.59 -2.36 -3.76
C ALA A 247 -5.97 -1.69 -5.00
N ASP A 248 -6.68 -0.71 -5.56
CA ASP A 248 -6.13 0.16 -6.58
C ASP A 248 -5.04 1.08 -5.99
N GLN A 249 -3.79 0.89 -6.39
CA GLN A 249 -2.68 1.71 -5.93
C GLN A 249 -2.70 3.16 -6.45
N LEU A 250 -3.33 3.46 -7.60
CA LEU A 250 -3.46 4.83 -8.11
C LEU A 250 -4.58 5.58 -7.40
N TYR A 251 -5.67 4.90 -7.06
CA TYR A 251 -6.79 5.50 -6.31
C TYR A 251 -6.57 5.38 -4.81
N LYS A 252 -7.01 4.28 -4.17
CA LYS A 252 -6.93 4.14 -2.72
C LYS A 252 -5.49 4.28 -2.21
N GLY A 253 -4.52 3.70 -2.93
CA GLY A 253 -3.10 3.76 -2.56
C GLY A 253 -2.38 5.08 -2.82
N ALA A 254 -3.03 6.11 -3.38
CA ALA A 254 -2.38 7.40 -3.64
C ALA A 254 -3.36 8.58 -3.66
N ALA A 255 -4.13 8.72 -4.74
CA ALA A 255 -4.93 9.92 -4.99
C ALA A 255 -6.06 10.09 -3.97
N LEU A 256 -6.82 9.03 -3.71
CA LEU A 256 -7.95 9.09 -2.77
C LEU A 256 -7.47 9.36 -1.34
N ASN A 257 -6.42 8.68 -0.87
CA ASN A 257 -5.90 8.93 0.48
C ASN A 257 -5.46 10.40 0.64
N SER A 258 -4.86 10.99 -0.41
CA SER A 258 -4.50 12.41 -0.41
C SER A 258 -5.74 13.32 -0.31
N LEU A 259 -6.79 13.02 -1.09
CA LEU A 259 -8.05 13.77 -1.04
C LEU A 259 -8.73 13.63 0.33
N GLN A 260 -8.79 12.43 0.90
CA GLN A 260 -9.36 12.18 2.21
C GLN A 260 -8.59 12.92 3.32
N ILE A 261 -7.27 13.08 3.21
CA ILE A 261 -6.50 13.94 4.13
C ILE A 261 -6.98 15.40 4.03
N ALA A 262 -7.19 15.90 2.81
CA ALA A 262 -7.74 17.25 2.61
C ALA A 262 -9.16 17.39 3.18
N GLU A 263 -10.02 16.39 3.00
CA GLU A 263 -11.36 16.36 3.57
C GLU A 263 -11.33 16.45 5.10
N VAL A 264 -10.45 15.67 5.74
CA VAL A 264 -10.22 15.75 7.20
C VAL A 264 -9.86 17.16 7.63
N LEU A 265 -8.92 17.82 6.94
CA LEU A 265 -8.52 19.19 7.27
C LEU A 265 -9.66 20.20 7.11
N THR A 266 -10.53 20.00 6.11
CA THR A 266 -11.65 20.92 5.83
C THR A 266 -12.85 20.71 6.76
N ALA A 267 -13.01 19.52 7.33
CA ALA A 267 -14.13 19.20 8.23
C ALA A 267 -14.00 19.85 9.61
N GLY A 268 -12.79 20.25 10.01
CA GLY A 268 -12.46 20.76 11.36
C GLY A 268 -12.27 19.66 12.40
#